data_AF-A0A7S3ANA0-F1
#
_entry.id   AF-A0A7S3ANA0-F1
#
_cell.length_a   1.000
_cell.length_b   1.000
_cell.length_c   1.000
_cell.angle_alpha   90.00
_cell.angle_beta   90.00
_cell.angle_gamma   90.00
#
_symmetry.space_group_name_H-M   'P 1'
#
loop_
_entity.id
_entity.type
_entity.pdbx_description
1 polymer ?
#
loop_
_entity_poly.entity_id
_entity_poly.type
_entity_poly.pdbx_seq_one_letter_code
_entity_poly.pdbx_strand_id
1 'polypeptide(L)'
;PESSQSFWGFAYLISGRQKMGRVQVECVEGCSCTSKEFNGHRQQVTSTSQLSYDVPVRKRGGGNHHSEHTTCSSCVIRLTVLNQTDSGGHKFKLLALFNDMHAEGTVNDAVFRAHKDGVLR
;
A
#
# COMPACT_ATOMS: atom_id res chain seq x y z
N PRO A 1 -27.21 -1.71 4.98
CA PRO A 1 -25.97 -2.13 5.66
C PRO A 1 -24.75 -1.63 4.85
N GLU A 2 -24.17 -0.52 5.28
CA GLU A 2 -22.93 -0.02 4.69
C GLU A 2 -21.82 -1.03 4.98
N SER A 3 -21.28 -1.66 3.93
CA SER A 3 -20.12 -2.52 4.07
C SER A 3 -18.96 -1.66 4.55
N SER A 4 -18.48 -1.87 5.77
CA SER A 4 -17.28 -1.22 6.30
C SER A 4 -16.13 -1.43 5.32
N GLN A 5 -15.72 -0.35 4.64
CA GLN A 5 -14.64 -0.38 3.68
C GLN A 5 -13.34 -0.13 4.43
N SER A 6 -12.47 -1.14 4.50
CA SER A 6 -11.14 -1.00 5.07
C SER A 6 -10.22 -0.26 4.11
N PHE A 7 -9.36 0.58 4.66
CA PHE A 7 -8.36 1.33 3.91
C PHE A 7 -6.97 0.94 4.38
N TRP A 8 -6.05 0.86 3.44
CA TRP A 8 -4.63 0.93 3.74
C TRP A 8 -4.07 2.22 3.14
N GLY A 9 -3.14 2.82 3.86
CA GLY A 9 -2.38 3.98 3.41
C GLY A 9 -0.90 3.83 3.65
N PHE A 10 -0.12 4.72 3.04
CA PHE A 10 1.32 4.80 3.30
C PHE A 10 1.85 6.21 3.07
N ALA A 11 2.90 6.54 3.82
CA ALA A 11 3.68 7.74 3.60
C ALA A 11 4.95 7.40 2.81
N TYR A 12 5.30 8.23 1.84
CA TYR A 12 6.52 8.05 1.04
C TYR A 12 7.21 9.39 0.77
N LEU A 13 8.51 9.36 0.49
CA LEU A 13 9.25 10.55 0.14
C LEU A 13 9.05 10.91 -1.33
N ILE A 14 8.73 12.18 -1.59
CA ILE A 14 8.83 12.79 -2.91
C ILE A 14 10.06 13.70 -2.94
N SER A 15 10.90 13.58 -3.98
CA SER A 15 12.12 14.40 -4.13
C SER A 15 12.58 14.55 -5.58
N GLY A 16 12.92 15.78 -5.98
CA GLY A 16 13.53 16.06 -7.28
C GLY A 16 15.02 15.76 -7.37
N ARG A 17 15.76 15.86 -6.27
CA ARG A 17 17.22 15.69 -6.26
C ARG A 17 17.70 14.26 -6.05
N GLN A 18 16.86 13.39 -5.52
CA GLN A 18 17.28 12.04 -5.08
C GLN A 18 17.11 10.94 -6.14
N LYS A 19 16.76 11.30 -7.38
CA LYS A 19 16.46 10.36 -8.48
C LYS A 19 15.46 9.28 -8.02
N MET A 20 14.31 9.74 -7.52
CA MET A 20 13.27 8.87 -7.00
C MET A 20 12.52 8.17 -8.15
N GLY A 21 12.08 6.94 -7.89
CA GLY A 21 11.39 6.11 -8.86
C GLY A 21 9.87 6.15 -8.75
N ARG A 22 9.23 5.34 -9.59
CA ARG A 22 7.81 5.08 -9.59
C ARG A 22 7.54 3.71 -8.99
N VAL A 23 6.46 3.57 -8.23
CA VAL A 23 6.03 2.30 -7.63
C VAL A 23 4.60 2.00 -8.02
N GLN A 24 4.35 0.76 -8.44
CA GLN A 24 3.01 0.21 -8.57
C GLN A 24 2.63 -0.52 -7.29
N VAL A 25 1.40 -0.30 -6.88
CA VAL A 25 0.85 -0.75 -5.61
C VAL A 25 -0.37 -1.61 -5.90
N GLU A 26 -0.36 -2.86 -5.42
CA GLU A 26 -1.42 -3.84 -5.70
C GLU A 26 -1.65 -4.82 -4.54
N CYS A 27 -2.86 -5.40 -4.48
CA CYS A 27 -3.21 -6.46 -3.53
C CYS A 27 -3.04 -7.81 -4.20
N VAL A 28 -2.17 -8.65 -3.65
CA VAL A 28 -1.81 -9.95 -4.26
C VAL A 28 -2.43 -11.14 -3.54
N GLU A 29 -2.80 -11.01 -2.27
CA GLU A 29 -3.38 -12.10 -1.47
C GLU A 29 -4.33 -11.57 -0.38
N GLY A 30 -5.34 -12.37 -0.01
CA GLY A 30 -6.31 -12.07 1.06
C GLY A 30 -7.35 -10.99 0.75
N CYS A 31 -7.02 -10.05 -0.13
CA CYS A 31 -7.90 -8.97 -0.53
C CYS A 31 -7.76 -8.55 -1.99
N SER A 32 -8.65 -7.66 -2.42
CA SER A 32 -8.60 -6.99 -3.71
C SER A 32 -8.55 -5.47 -3.50
N CYS A 33 -7.73 -4.82 -4.30
CA CYS A 33 -7.68 -3.38 -4.43
C CYS A 33 -7.29 -3.02 -5.86
N THR A 34 -7.66 -1.82 -6.28
CA THR A 34 -7.26 -1.30 -7.61
C THR A 34 -5.76 -1.03 -7.60
N SER A 35 -5.06 -1.55 -8.61
CA SER A 35 -3.65 -1.21 -8.81
C SER A 35 -3.48 0.29 -9.01
N LYS A 36 -2.57 0.93 -8.27
CA LYS A 36 -2.29 2.37 -8.37
C LYS A 36 -0.80 2.64 -8.45
N GLU A 37 -0.42 3.64 -9.23
CA GLU A 37 0.96 4.08 -9.35
C GLU A 37 1.23 5.32 -8.50
N PHE A 38 2.45 5.38 -7.95
CA PHE A 38 2.94 6.49 -7.14
C PHE A 38 4.30 6.91 -7.64
N ASN A 39 4.44 8.20 -7.94
CA ASN A 39 5.68 8.77 -8.42
C ASN A 39 6.39 9.49 -7.28
N GLY A 40 7.55 8.97 -6.87
CA GLY A 40 8.39 9.62 -5.87
C GLY A 40 9.19 10.80 -6.42
N HIS A 41 9.14 11.05 -7.74
CA HIS A 41 9.84 12.17 -8.35
C HIS A 41 8.92 13.38 -8.55
N ARG A 42 9.48 14.57 -8.27
CA ARG A 42 8.89 15.85 -8.68
C ARG A 42 9.98 16.79 -9.14
N GLN A 43 9.68 17.73 -10.03
CA GLN A 43 10.68 18.69 -10.52
C GLN A 43 11.16 19.68 -9.44
N GLN A 44 10.44 19.82 -8.33
CA GLN A 44 10.78 20.73 -7.25
C GLN A 44 12.01 20.26 -6.46
N VAL A 45 12.80 21.24 -6.00
CA VAL A 45 14.07 21.04 -5.30
C VAL A 45 13.89 20.43 -3.90
N THR A 46 12.80 20.77 -3.23
CA THR A 46 12.53 20.35 -1.85
C THR A 46 12.02 18.92 -1.80
N SER A 47 12.40 18.20 -0.75
CA SER A 47 11.88 16.86 -0.47
C SER A 47 10.72 16.98 0.51
N THR A 48 9.63 16.26 0.26
CA THR A 48 8.43 16.28 1.12
C THR A 48 7.91 14.87 1.32
N SER A 49 7.32 14.61 2.48
CA SER A 49 6.54 13.40 2.71
C SER A 49 5.18 13.55 2.06
N GLN A 50 4.78 12.57 1.25
CA GLN A 50 3.44 12.47 0.68
C GLN A 50 2.73 11.30 1.34
N LEU A 51 1.45 11.52 1.65
CA LEU A 51 0.58 10.54 2.23
C LEU A 51 -0.41 10.06 1.16
N SER A 52 -0.59 8.75 1.06
CA SER A 52 -1.64 8.14 0.25
C SER A 52 -2.58 7.34 1.14
N TYR A 53 -3.87 7.66 1.06
CA TYR A 53 -4.95 6.99 1.80
C TYR A 53 -5.94 6.27 0.88
N ASP A 54 -5.69 6.23 -0.43
CA ASP A 54 -6.71 5.90 -1.42
C ASP A 54 -6.61 4.47 -1.95
N VAL A 55 -6.14 3.52 -1.13
CA VAL A 55 -6.18 2.12 -1.54
C VAL A 55 -7.35 1.44 -0.84
N PRO A 56 -8.57 1.55 -1.39
CA PRO A 56 -9.72 0.83 -0.84
C PRO A 56 -9.46 -0.66 -0.96
N VAL A 57 -9.54 -1.35 0.16
CA VAL A 57 -9.31 -2.78 0.23
C VAL A 57 -10.65 -3.48 0.43
N ARG A 58 -10.92 -4.49 -0.40
CA ARG A 58 -12.08 -5.36 -0.26
C ARG A 58 -11.61 -6.76 0.09
N LYS A 59 -12.20 -7.37 1.12
CA LYS A 59 -11.97 -8.80 1.40
C LYS A 59 -12.42 -9.60 0.17
N ARG A 60 -11.56 -10.50 -0.33
CA ARG A 60 -12.00 -11.47 -1.34
C ARG A 60 -12.94 -12.44 -0.65
N GLY A 61 -14.22 -12.40 -0.99
CA GLY A 61 -15.22 -13.26 -0.36
C GLY A 61 -14.84 -14.73 -0.51
N GLY A 62 -14.72 -15.43 0.62
CA GLY A 62 -14.79 -16.89 0.64
C GLY A 62 -16.20 -17.29 0.21
N GLY A 63 -16.30 -18.19 -0.77
CA GLY A 63 -17.60 -18.73 -1.20
C GLY A 63 -18.39 -19.29 -0.02
N ASN A 64 -19.73 -19.20 -0.12
CA ASN A 64 -20.72 -19.66 0.84
C ASN A 64 -20.25 -20.81 1.75
N HIS A 65 -19.68 -20.46 2.91
CA HIS A 65 -19.52 -21.36 4.02
C HIS A 65 -20.18 -20.72 5.23
N HIS A 66 -21.36 -21.26 5.57
CA HIS A 66 -22.05 -21.04 6.84
C HIS A 66 -21.28 -21.77 7.96
N SER A 67 -20.05 -21.34 8.23
CA SER A 67 -19.32 -21.76 9.43
C SER A 67 -18.52 -20.60 9.98
N GLU A 68 -18.69 -20.41 11.28
CA GLU A 68 -18.00 -19.53 12.20
C GLU A 68 -16.62 -19.02 11.73
N HIS A 69 -16.44 -17.70 11.83
CA HIS A 69 -15.16 -17.09 12.17
C HIS A 69 -13.94 -17.35 11.26
N THR A 70 -14.12 -17.59 9.95
CA THR A 70 -12.97 -17.50 9.03
C THR A 70 -12.71 -16.03 8.70
N THR A 71 -12.01 -15.35 9.59
CA THR A 71 -11.48 -14.01 9.36
C THR A 71 -10.52 -14.07 8.14
N CYS A 72 -10.72 -13.22 7.13
CA CYS A 72 -9.59 -12.86 6.26
C CYS A 72 -8.52 -12.25 7.18
N SER A 73 -7.55 -13.05 7.59
CA SER A 73 -6.62 -12.70 8.67
C SER A 73 -5.45 -11.84 8.20
N SER A 74 -5.16 -11.83 6.89
CA SER A 74 -4.05 -11.04 6.34
C SER A 74 -4.33 -10.56 4.91
N CYS A 75 -3.84 -9.36 4.61
CA CYS A 75 -3.83 -8.75 3.28
C CYS A 75 -2.38 -8.60 2.84
N VAL A 76 -2.02 -9.23 1.72
CA VAL A 76 -0.66 -9.11 1.18
C VAL A 76 -0.66 -8.03 0.12
N ILE A 77 0.20 -7.04 0.35
CA ILE A 77 0.34 -5.83 -0.43
C ILE A 77 1.69 -5.87 -1.13
N ARG A 78 1.72 -5.56 -2.42
CA ARG A 78 2.97 -5.49 -3.17
C ARG A 78 3.25 -4.07 -3.63
N LEU A 79 4.49 -3.63 -3.41
CA LEU A 79 5.04 -2.36 -3.90
C LEU A 79 6.14 -2.69 -4.90
N THR A 80 5.80 -2.66 -6.19
CA THR A 80 6.74 -2.97 -7.27
C THR A 80 7.37 -1.67 -7.78
N VAL A 81 8.69 -1.53 -7.62
CA VAL A 81 9.43 -0.42 -8.25
C VAL A 81 9.46 -0.64 -9.76
N LEU A 82 8.98 0.34 -10.51
CA LEU A 82 8.84 0.27 -11.96
C LEU A 82 10.13 0.67 -12.68
N ASN A 83 10.30 0.12 -13.88
CA ASN A 83 11.41 0.48 -14.77
C ASN A 83 11.21 1.86 -15.42
N GLN A 84 9.97 2.26 -15.67
CA GLN A 84 9.66 3.57 -16.25
C GLN A 84 9.63 4.63 -15.14
N THR A 85 10.59 5.56 -15.15
CA THR A 85 10.73 6.61 -14.13
C THR A 85 11.05 7.95 -14.75
N ASP A 86 10.51 9.02 -14.19
CA ASP A 86 10.71 10.39 -14.69
C ASP A 86 12.12 10.93 -14.37
N SER A 87 12.81 10.33 -13.40
CA SER A 87 14.11 10.78 -12.91
C SER A 87 15.30 9.95 -13.41
N GLY A 88 15.04 8.84 -14.10
CA GLY A 88 16.03 7.83 -14.46
C GLY A 88 16.59 7.04 -13.27
N GLY A 89 15.98 7.13 -12.08
CA GLY A 89 16.37 6.38 -10.89
C GLY A 89 15.21 5.57 -10.30
N HIS A 90 15.55 4.47 -9.62
CA HIS A 90 14.58 3.48 -9.10
C HIS A 90 14.48 3.51 -7.57
N LYS A 91 14.82 4.65 -6.94
CA LYS A 91 14.79 4.76 -5.49
C LYS A 91 13.38 5.10 -5.03
N PHE A 92 12.80 4.26 -4.18
CA PHE A 92 11.56 4.58 -3.48
C PHE A 92 11.79 4.52 -1.96
N LYS A 93 11.33 5.54 -1.23
CA LYS A 93 11.49 5.61 0.22
C LYS A 93 10.11 5.61 0.85
N LEU A 94 9.73 4.45 1.35
CA LEU A 94 8.58 4.28 2.22
C LEU A 94 8.94 4.83 3.62
N LEU A 95 8.08 5.67 4.16
CA LEU A 95 8.28 6.34 5.45
C LEU A 95 7.39 5.72 6.53
N ALA A 96 6.16 5.36 6.17
CA ALA A 96 5.20 4.74 7.08
C ALA A 96 4.17 3.90 6.31
N LEU A 97 3.58 2.92 6.99
CA LEU A 97 2.47 2.11 6.53
C LEU A 97 1.33 2.23 7.54
N PHE A 98 0.10 2.29 7.07
CA PHE A 98 -1.10 2.42 7.88
C PHE A 98 -2.10 1.35 7.44
N ASN A 99 -2.64 0.61 8.40
CA ASN A 99 -3.78 -0.27 8.22
C ASN A 99 -4.92 0.27 9.08
N ASP A 100 -6.12 0.37 8.50
CA ASP A 100 -7.36 0.57 9.22
C ASP A 100 -7.43 1.86 10.06
N MET A 101 -7.57 3.00 9.37
CA MET A 101 -8.05 4.22 10.04
C MET A 101 -9.57 4.30 9.98
N HIS A 102 -10.27 3.34 10.58
CA HIS A 102 -11.61 3.63 11.06
C HIS A 102 -11.48 4.53 12.30
N ALA A 103 -12.31 5.58 12.39
CA ALA A 103 -12.32 6.53 13.51
C ALA A 103 -12.56 5.87 14.89
N GLU A 104 -12.96 4.59 14.91
CA GLU A 104 -13.09 3.77 16.10
C GLU A 104 -12.73 2.32 15.75
N GLY A 105 -11.48 1.91 15.95
CA GLY A 105 -11.09 0.51 15.72
C GLY A 105 -9.58 0.29 15.70
N THR A 106 -9.05 -0.21 16.81
CA THR A 106 -7.65 -0.60 16.98
C THR A 106 -7.34 -1.88 16.18
N VAL A 107 -6.36 -1.84 15.28
CA VAL A 107 -5.75 -3.05 14.72
C VAL A 107 -4.62 -3.52 15.64
N ASN A 108 -4.83 -4.68 16.25
CA ASN A 108 -3.78 -5.48 16.85
C ASN A 108 -3.23 -6.40 15.76
N ASP A 109 -1.92 -6.35 15.54
CA ASP A 109 -1.12 -7.17 14.62
C ASP A 109 -1.24 -6.88 13.11
N ALA A 110 -0.41 -5.95 12.65
CA ALA A 110 0.09 -5.94 11.28
C ALA A 110 1.59 -6.25 11.29
N VAL A 111 1.97 -7.44 10.81
CA VAL A 111 3.37 -7.81 10.60
C VAL A 111 3.72 -7.43 9.16
N PHE A 112 4.71 -6.55 8.97
CA PHE A 112 5.17 -6.14 7.65
C PHE A 112 6.58 -6.67 7.40
N ARG A 113 6.75 -7.50 6.37
CA ARG A 113 8.07 -7.96 5.92
C ARG A 113 8.44 -7.33 4.58
N ALA A 114 9.38 -6.39 4.59
CA ALA A 114 9.96 -5.83 3.38
C ALA A 114 11.03 -6.77 2.81
N HIS A 115 10.72 -7.39 1.67
CA HIS A 115 11.71 -8.15 0.90
C HIS A 115 12.47 -7.23 -0.06
N LYS A 116 13.74 -7.57 -0.33
CA LYS A 116 14.58 -6.92 -1.34
C LYS A 116 13.96 -6.99 -2.76
N ASP A 117 12.95 -7.83 -2.92
CA ASP A 117 12.19 -8.10 -4.15
C ASP A 117 10.82 -7.38 -4.18
N GLY A 118 10.51 -6.49 -3.23
CA GLY A 118 9.36 -5.56 -3.31
C GLY A 118 8.00 -6.11 -2.86
N VAL A 119 7.94 -7.31 -2.26
CA VAL A 119 6.68 -7.87 -1.73
C VAL A 119 6.59 -7.64 -0.22
N LEU A 120 5.50 -7.00 0.25
CA LEU A 120 5.17 -6.92 1.68
C LEU A 120 4.25 -8.08 2.04
N ARG A 121 4.71 -8.98 2.90
CA ARG A 121 3.90 -10.05 3.51
C ARG A 121 3.59 -9.73 4.95
#